data_AF-A0A0D5LS81-F1
#
_entry.id   AF-A0A0D5LS81-F1
#
_cell.length_a   1.000
_cell.length_b   1.000
_cell.length_c   1.000
_cell.angle_alpha   90.00
_cell.angle_beta   90.00
_cell.angle_gamma   90.00
#
_symmetry.space_group_name_H-M   'P 1'
#
loop_
_entity.id
_entity.type
_entity.pdbx_description
1 polymer ?
#
loop_
_entity_poly.entity_id
_entity_poly.type
_entity_poly.pdbx_seq_one_letter_code
_entity_poly.pdbx_strand_id
1 'polypeptide(L)'
;MTEAETRKAVRRAFLKFYRQWPAFGEDSDERAFAEWQALTPEERGAAATMLPAFLAFEAMNGRTVRFAASTYLREQRWTGLPEGLEGAGGSVIAATFGKAWMAERFARLGAPCERMPPLTRFQELEIAEGRADRKALWRERMSKMGWPAVNAMNEQALRSPGKGMRVSGEIALLATDFEAVRVGGGNWTEWQAEHERRGWPWLPETGWQEWVYFPRLDGGTPADVLSVFFEKLDGLRQREAAE
;
A
#
# COMPACT_ATOMS: atom_id res chain seq x y z
N MET A 1 16.25 -25.35 25.97
CA MET A 1 17.19 -24.54 26.76
C MET A 1 18.16 -23.90 25.79
N THR A 2 17.98 -22.61 25.53
CA THR A 2 18.71 -21.88 24.48
C THR A 2 20.13 -21.55 24.90
N GLU A 3 21.03 -21.72 23.94
CA GLU A 3 22.46 -21.45 23.99
C GLU A 3 22.70 -19.99 24.40
N ALA A 4 23.49 -19.75 25.44
CA ALA A 4 23.79 -18.41 25.92
C ALA A 4 24.48 -17.62 24.79
N GLU A 5 23.80 -16.61 24.23
CA GLU A 5 24.40 -15.72 23.23
C GLU A 5 25.70 -15.13 23.79
N THR A 6 26.83 -15.54 23.23
CA THR A 6 28.12 -15.00 23.66
C THR A 6 28.13 -13.49 23.35
N ARG A 7 28.65 -12.65 24.26
CA ARG A 7 28.75 -11.19 24.08
C ARG A 7 29.31 -10.76 22.71
N LYS A 8 30.22 -11.57 22.15
CA LYS A 8 30.80 -11.40 20.80
C LYS A 8 29.76 -11.59 19.68
N ALA A 9 28.85 -12.56 19.81
CA ALA A 9 27.76 -12.79 18.86
C ALA A 9 26.77 -11.63 18.88
N VAL A 10 26.37 -11.16 20.08
CA VAL A 10 25.49 -9.99 20.25
C VAL A 10 26.08 -8.74 19.60
N ARG A 11 27.37 -8.46 19.82
CA ARG A 11 28.08 -7.33 19.20
C ARG A 11 28.16 -7.46 17.68
N ARG A 12 28.37 -8.67 17.14
CA ARG A 12 28.40 -8.91 15.69
C ARG A 12 27.02 -8.67 15.06
N ALA A 13 25.96 -9.15 15.69
CA ALA A 13 24.58 -8.92 15.24
C ALA A 13 24.24 -7.42 15.25
N PHE A 14 24.58 -6.73 16.34
CA PHE A 14 24.46 -5.28 16.44
C PHE A 14 25.17 -4.56 15.29
N LEU A 15 26.44 -4.85 15.03
CA LEU A 15 27.18 -4.17 13.95
C LEU A 15 26.58 -4.42 12.57
N LYS A 16 25.91 -5.57 12.35
CA LYS A 16 25.18 -5.83 11.10
C LYS A 16 23.95 -4.92 10.98
N PHE A 17 23.17 -4.80 12.05
CA PHE A 17 22.05 -3.86 12.14
C PHE A 17 22.52 -2.41 11.98
N TYR A 18 23.51 -2.00 12.76
CA TYR A 18 23.93 -0.62 12.89
C TYR A 18 24.52 -0.04 11.60
N ARG A 19 25.21 -0.86 10.79
CA ARG A 19 25.70 -0.46 9.46
C ARG A 19 24.60 -0.07 8.46
N GLN A 20 23.37 -0.51 8.68
CA GLN A 20 22.22 -0.15 7.84
C GLN A 20 21.57 1.17 8.29
N TRP A 21 22.01 1.73 9.42
CA TRP A 21 21.42 2.95 9.96
C TRP A 21 21.87 4.19 9.14
N PRO A 22 20.96 5.11 8.78
CA PRO A 22 21.31 6.27 7.94
C PRO A 22 22.41 7.18 8.50
N ALA A 23 22.47 7.33 9.81
CA ALA A 23 23.49 8.15 10.50
C ALA A 23 24.72 7.36 10.96
N PHE A 24 24.95 6.16 10.40
CA PHE A 24 26.07 5.30 10.79
C PHE A 24 27.42 6.03 10.64
N GLY A 25 28.18 6.11 11.73
CA GLY A 25 29.46 6.81 11.81
C GLY A 25 29.36 8.25 12.32
N GLU A 26 28.16 8.84 12.32
CA GLU A 26 27.87 10.15 12.94
C GLU A 26 27.24 10.00 14.33
N ASP A 27 26.49 8.92 14.57
CA ASP A 27 25.90 8.62 15.87
C ASP A 27 26.80 7.74 16.76
N SER A 28 26.50 7.71 18.07
CA SER A 28 27.33 7.04 19.06
C SER A 28 27.11 5.53 19.07
N ASP A 29 28.05 4.78 18.51
CA ASP A 29 28.09 3.31 18.53
C ASP A 29 27.94 2.73 19.94
N GLU A 30 28.63 3.30 20.93
CA GLU A 30 28.58 2.82 22.31
C GLU A 30 27.19 2.98 22.93
N ARG A 31 26.53 4.13 22.69
CA ARG A 31 25.16 4.36 23.16
C ARG A 31 24.16 3.45 22.45
N ALA A 32 24.27 3.30 21.14
CA ALA A 32 23.41 2.39 20.39
C ALA A 32 23.60 0.93 20.81
N PHE A 33 24.84 0.52 21.11
CA PHE A 33 25.12 -0.83 21.59
C PHE A 33 24.58 -1.07 23.00
N ALA A 34 24.64 -0.08 23.89
CA ALA A 34 24.04 -0.20 25.23
C ALA A 34 22.53 -0.47 25.14
N GLU A 35 21.81 0.26 24.29
CA GLU A 35 20.37 0.02 24.07
C GLU A 35 20.12 -1.34 23.40
N TRP A 36 20.97 -1.78 22.46
CA TRP A 36 20.89 -3.11 21.86
C TRP A 36 21.06 -4.25 22.88
N GLN A 37 21.92 -4.06 23.88
CA GLN A 37 22.13 -5.03 24.95
C GLN A 37 20.96 -5.06 25.95
N ALA A 38 20.22 -3.97 26.09
CA ALA A 38 19.06 -3.90 26.98
C ALA A 38 17.85 -4.70 26.44
N LEU A 39 17.79 -4.92 25.12
CA LEU A 39 16.75 -5.73 24.48
C LEU A 39 16.90 -7.23 24.79
N THR A 40 15.80 -7.97 24.74
CA THR A 40 15.78 -9.44 24.71
C THR A 40 16.30 -9.98 23.37
N PRO A 41 16.72 -11.25 23.27
CA PRO A 41 17.10 -11.86 22.00
C PRO A 41 16.00 -11.76 20.93
N GLU A 42 14.75 -11.95 21.33
CA GLU A 42 13.57 -11.86 20.47
C GLU A 42 13.36 -10.42 19.96
N GLU A 43 13.44 -9.42 20.84
CA GLU A 43 13.34 -8.01 20.48
C GLU A 43 14.48 -7.56 19.56
N ARG A 44 15.72 -8.04 19.78
CA ARG A 44 16.84 -7.78 18.85
C ARG A 44 16.56 -8.35 17.46
N GLY A 45 16.02 -9.57 17.41
CA GLY A 45 15.61 -10.22 16.17
C GLY A 45 14.55 -9.41 15.42
N ALA A 46 13.51 -8.96 16.13
CA ALA A 46 12.46 -8.11 15.59
C ALA A 46 13.03 -6.76 15.11
N ALA A 47 13.82 -6.08 15.94
CA ALA A 47 14.43 -4.78 15.62
C ALA A 47 15.26 -4.81 14.33
N ALA A 48 16.07 -5.86 14.14
CA ALA A 48 16.86 -6.04 12.93
C ALA A 48 16.03 -6.44 11.70
N THR A 49 15.01 -7.27 11.88
CA THR A 49 14.15 -7.73 10.79
C THR A 49 13.26 -6.60 10.26
N MET A 50 12.77 -5.75 11.17
CA MET A 50 11.89 -4.64 10.85
C MET A 50 12.62 -3.38 10.39
N LEU A 51 13.95 -3.31 10.51
CA LEU A 51 14.71 -2.10 10.17
C LEU A 51 14.47 -1.63 8.72
N PRO A 52 14.56 -2.49 7.68
CA PRO A 52 14.28 -2.04 6.31
C PRO A 52 12.87 -1.47 6.17
N ALA A 53 11.88 -2.12 6.80
CA ALA A 53 10.49 -1.69 6.79
C ALA A 53 10.30 -0.33 7.45
N PHE A 54 10.96 -0.11 8.58
CA PHE A 54 10.94 1.15 9.27
C PHE A 54 11.52 2.28 8.42
N LEU A 55 12.68 2.06 7.81
CA LEU A 55 13.34 3.06 6.97
C LEU A 55 12.52 3.39 5.72
N ALA A 56 11.92 2.38 5.08
CA ALA A 56 11.03 2.57 3.94
C ALA A 56 9.77 3.36 4.34
N PHE A 57 9.15 3.01 5.47
CA PHE A 57 7.97 3.70 5.99
C PHE A 57 8.24 5.19 6.26
N GLU A 58 9.34 5.52 6.94
CA GLU A 58 9.71 6.92 7.20
C GLU A 58 10.00 7.67 5.89
N ALA A 59 10.74 7.06 4.96
CA ALA A 59 11.04 7.67 3.66
C ALA A 59 9.77 7.97 2.84
N MET A 60 8.79 7.07 2.83
CA MET A 60 7.49 7.26 2.15
C MET A 60 6.65 8.38 2.78
N ASN A 61 6.86 8.66 4.06
CA ASN A 61 6.24 9.78 4.76
C ASN A 61 7.02 11.10 4.59
N GLY A 62 7.98 11.14 3.66
CA GLY A 62 8.83 12.31 3.42
C GLY A 62 9.79 12.61 4.58
N ARG A 63 9.97 11.66 5.50
CA ARG A 63 10.85 11.80 6.66
C ARG A 63 12.16 11.08 6.39
N THR A 64 13.25 11.83 6.37
CA THR A 64 14.56 11.23 6.60
C THR A 64 14.68 10.91 8.09
N VAL A 65 15.06 9.69 8.45
CA VAL A 65 15.36 9.34 9.84
C VAL A 65 16.59 10.15 10.28
N ARG A 66 16.36 11.15 11.13
CA ARG A 66 17.40 12.09 11.63
C ARG A 66 17.83 11.83 13.08
N PHE A 67 17.30 10.77 13.69
CA PHE A 67 17.63 10.42 15.07
C PHE A 67 18.62 9.23 15.13
N ALA A 68 19.31 9.11 16.26
CA ALA A 68 20.33 8.08 16.47
C ALA A 68 19.74 6.66 16.58
N ALA A 69 20.51 5.63 16.22
CA ALA A 69 20.08 4.24 16.32
C ALA A 69 19.69 3.84 17.77
N SER A 70 20.30 4.46 18.77
CA SER A 70 19.91 4.29 20.18
C SER A 70 18.46 4.67 20.44
N THR A 71 17.92 5.68 19.75
CA THR A 71 16.52 6.10 19.90
C THR A 71 15.56 5.08 19.29
N TYR A 72 15.91 4.52 18.13
CA TYR A 72 15.15 3.42 17.52
C TYR A 72 15.02 2.22 18.46
N LEU A 73 16.15 1.82 19.06
CA LEU A 73 16.26 0.67 19.95
C LEU A 73 15.52 0.91 21.27
N ARG A 74 15.80 2.04 21.93
CA ARG A 74 15.19 2.39 23.22
C ARG A 74 13.68 2.52 23.17
N GLU A 75 13.17 3.13 22.11
CA GLU A 75 11.73 3.40 21.97
C GLU A 75 11.00 2.30 21.19
N GLN A 76 11.69 1.20 20.87
CA GLN A 76 11.17 0.07 20.12
C GLN A 76 10.38 0.48 18.87
N ARG A 77 10.93 1.41 18.07
CA ARG A 77 10.20 2.08 16.99
C ARG A 77 9.60 1.13 15.94
N TRP A 78 10.09 -0.11 15.83
CA TRP A 78 9.52 -1.14 14.98
C TRP A 78 8.12 -1.61 15.40
N THR A 79 7.72 -1.46 16.68
CA THR A 79 6.39 -1.87 17.16
C THR A 79 5.30 -0.91 16.73
N GLY A 80 5.66 0.33 16.37
CA GLY A 80 4.73 1.33 15.83
C GLY A 80 4.46 1.19 14.34
N LEU A 81 5.05 0.19 13.67
CA LEU A 81 4.82 -0.03 12.25
C LEU A 81 3.44 -0.64 11.99
N PRO A 82 2.72 -0.18 10.95
CA PRO A 82 1.51 -0.82 10.47
C PRO A 82 1.66 -2.34 10.27
N GLU A 83 0.64 -3.11 10.63
CA GLU A 83 0.62 -4.55 10.47
C GLU A 83 0.82 -4.95 8.99
N GLY A 84 1.65 -5.98 8.74
CA GLY A 84 2.03 -6.41 7.39
C GLY A 84 3.32 -5.78 6.85
N LEU A 85 4.02 -4.99 7.65
CA LEU A 85 5.29 -4.37 7.24
C LEU A 85 6.53 -5.23 7.44
N GLU A 86 6.38 -6.47 7.89
CA GLU A 86 7.52 -7.34 8.21
C GLU A 86 8.38 -7.63 6.97
N GLY A 87 9.44 -6.83 6.80
CA GLY A 87 10.36 -6.83 5.67
C GLY A 87 9.94 -5.88 4.54
N ALA A 88 10.44 -4.64 4.54
CA ALA A 88 10.54 -3.92 3.26
C ALA A 88 11.48 -4.73 2.36
N GLY A 89 10.91 -5.23 1.26
CA GLY A 89 11.46 -6.26 0.38
C GLY A 89 10.57 -7.50 0.26
N GLY A 90 9.58 -7.69 1.14
CA GLY A 90 8.64 -8.80 1.12
C GLY A 90 7.27 -8.45 0.52
N SER A 91 6.58 -9.46 0.00
CA SER A 91 5.18 -9.34 -0.41
C SER A 91 4.25 -9.86 0.69
N VAL A 92 3.15 -9.16 0.99
CA VAL A 92 2.10 -9.60 1.93
C VAL A 92 0.94 -10.26 1.22
N ILE A 93 0.21 -11.14 1.92
CA ILE A 93 -1.10 -11.61 1.47
C ILE A 93 -2.17 -10.67 2.02
N ALA A 94 -2.63 -9.74 1.19
CA ALA A 94 -3.68 -8.80 1.52
C ALA A 94 -5.05 -9.46 1.48
N ALA A 95 -5.82 -9.34 2.57
CA ALA A 95 -7.21 -9.77 2.62
C ALA A 95 -8.07 -9.00 1.60
N THR A 96 -9.01 -9.69 0.95
CA THR A 96 -9.93 -9.08 -0.02
C THR A 96 -10.69 -7.91 0.60
N PHE A 97 -10.73 -6.79 -0.12
CA PHE A 97 -11.26 -5.50 0.35
C PHE A 97 -10.54 -4.85 1.55
N GLY A 98 -9.46 -5.44 2.08
CA GLY A 98 -8.63 -4.84 3.10
C GLY A 98 -7.75 -3.70 2.57
N LYS A 99 -7.09 -2.94 3.47
CA LYS A 99 -6.25 -1.78 3.13
C LYS A 99 -5.24 -2.06 2.01
N ALA A 100 -4.35 -3.03 2.20
CA ALA A 100 -3.32 -3.36 1.22
C ALA A 100 -3.90 -3.83 -0.13
N TRP A 101 -5.04 -4.54 -0.10
CA TRP A 101 -5.75 -4.96 -1.31
C TRP A 101 -6.32 -3.76 -2.06
N MET A 102 -6.89 -2.79 -1.33
CA MET A 102 -7.40 -1.55 -1.90
C MET A 102 -6.28 -0.67 -2.47
N ALA A 103 -5.12 -0.60 -1.82
CA ALA A 103 -3.96 0.12 -2.37
C ALA A 103 -3.43 -0.52 -3.66
N GLU A 104 -3.31 -1.84 -3.72
CA GLU A 104 -2.97 -2.56 -4.96
C GLU A 104 -4.01 -2.28 -6.07
N ARG A 105 -5.30 -2.27 -5.71
CA ARG A 105 -6.37 -1.93 -6.65
C ARG A 105 -6.20 -0.52 -7.21
N PHE A 106 -5.92 0.47 -6.36
CA PHE A 106 -5.67 1.84 -6.81
C PHE A 106 -4.40 1.95 -7.65
N ALA A 107 -3.32 1.25 -7.29
CA ALA A 107 -2.10 1.22 -8.08
C ALA A 107 -2.34 0.71 -9.52
N ARG A 108 -3.20 -0.29 -9.68
CA ARG A 108 -3.64 -0.80 -10.99
C ARG A 108 -4.58 0.15 -11.72
N LEU A 109 -5.49 0.82 -11.01
CA LEU A 109 -6.40 1.83 -11.60
C LEU A 109 -5.65 3.09 -12.07
N GLY A 110 -4.54 3.43 -11.42
CA GLY A 110 -3.66 4.53 -11.83
C GLY A 110 -2.89 4.26 -13.12
N ALA A 111 -2.86 3.01 -13.61
CA ALA A 111 -2.31 2.71 -14.92
C ALA A 111 -3.19 3.29 -16.05
N PRO A 112 -2.62 3.62 -17.22
CA PRO A 112 -3.40 4.04 -18.37
C PRO A 112 -4.48 3.01 -18.73
N CYS A 113 -5.66 3.49 -19.13
CA CYS A 113 -6.70 2.64 -19.71
C CYS A 113 -6.11 1.87 -20.91
N GLU A 114 -6.31 0.55 -20.93
CA GLU A 114 -5.93 -0.25 -22.09
C GLU A 114 -6.67 0.21 -23.35
N ARG A 115 -6.04 -0.04 -24.51
CA ARG A 115 -6.62 0.32 -25.79
C ARG A 115 -7.92 -0.45 -26.01
N MET A 116 -9.04 0.25 -25.92
CA MET A 116 -10.34 -0.35 -26.15
C MET A 116 -10.65 -0.49 -27.64
N PRO A 117 -11.39 -1.54 -28.04
CA PRO A 117 -11.96 -1.62 -29.39
C PRO A 117 -12.87 -0.42 -29.67
N PRO A 118 -12.99 -0.02 -30.96
CA PRO A 118 -13.97 0.98 -31.35
C PRO A 118 -15.40 0.53 -30.99
N LEU A 119 -16.33 1.48 -31.01
CA LEU A 119 -17.74 1.18 -30.80
C LEU A 119 -18.26 0.30 -31.94
N THR A 120 -19.15 -0.62 -31.58
CA THR A 120 -19.78 -1.50 -32.57
C THR A 120 -20.75 -0.70 -33.43
N ARG A 121 -21.07 -1.21 -34.64
CA ARG A 121 -22.07 -0.56 -35.50
C ARG A 121 -23.43 -0.39 -34.80
N PHE A 122 -23.80 -1.34 -33.95
CA PHE A 122 -25.02 -1.26 -33.15
C PHE A 122 -24.98 -0.09 -32.15
N GLN A 123 -23.87 0.06 -31.43
CA GLN A 123 -23.68 1.17 -30.49
C GLN A 123 -23.65 2.53 -31.18
N GLU A 124 -23.01 2.61 -32.35
CA GLU A 124 -23.02 3.82 -33.18
C GLU A 124 -24.45 4.20 -33.60
N LEU A 125 -25.28 3.21 -33.95
CA LEU A 125 -26.69 3.42 -34.28
C LEU A 125 -27.50 3.90 -33.07
N GLU A 126 -27.33 3.30 -31.89
CA GLU A 126 -28.01 3.73 -30.67
C GLU A 126 -27.68 5.19 -30.29
N ILE A 127 -26.43 5.61 -30.51
CA ILE A 127 -26.02 7.00 -30.31
C ILE A 127 -26.67 7.92 -31.35
N ALA A 128 -26.66 7.52 -32.63
CA ALA A 128 -27.27 8.31 -33.70
C ALA A 128 -28.79 8.50 -33.51
N GLU A 129 -29.46 7.50 -32.94
CA GLU A 129 -30.90 7.54 -32.64
C GLU A 129 -31.21 8.19 -31.28
N GLY A 130 -30.21 8.74 -30.59
CA GLY A 130 -30.37 9.44 -29.31
C GLY A 130 -30.73 8.54 -28.13
N ARG A 131 -30.62 7.21 -28.28
CA ARG A 131 -30.91 6.24 -27.22
C ARG A 131 -29.75 6.05 -26.24
N ALA A 132 -28.54 6.46 -26.62
CA ALA A 132 -27.36 6.38 -25.77
C ALA A 132 -26.52 7.65 -25.88
N ASP A 133 -25.97 8.11 -24.75
CA ASP A 133 -24.93 9.13 -24.76
C ASP A 133 -23.56 8.49 -25.04
N ARG A 134 -22.81 9.05 -25.99
CA ARG A 134 -21.51 8.52 -26.41
C ARG A 134 -20.50 8.49 -25.27
N LYS A 135 -20.46 9.53 -24.43
CA LYS A 135 -19.48 9.63 -23.34
C LYS A 135 -19.82 8.63 -22.24
N ALA A 136 -21.09 8.51 -21.86
CA ALA A 136 -21.58 7.56 -20.88
C ALA A 136 -21.29 6.12 -21.33
N LEU A 137 -21.63 5.78 -22.59
CA LEU A 137 -21.34 4.45 -23.15
C LEU A 137 -19.83 4.15 -23.16
N TRP A 138 -19.01 5.15 -23.51
CA TRP A 138 -17.56 4.97 -23.49
C TRP A 138 -17.03 4.72 -22.08
N ARG A 139 -17.52 5.45 -21.05
CA ARG A 139 -17.14 5.21 -19.66
C ARG A 139 -17.58 3.84 -19.16
N GLU A 140 -18.76 3.38 -19.54
CA GLU A 140 -19.23 2.03 -19.22
C GLU A 140 -18.32 0.96 -19.84
N ARG A 141 -17.88 1.17 -21.09
CA ARG A 141 -16.90 0.28 -21.73
C ARG A 141 -15.54 0.34 -21.02
N MET A 142 -15.10 1.53 -20.62
CA MET A 142 -13.86 1.72 -19.85
C MET A 142 -13.91 0.93 -18.54
N SER A 143 -15.03 0.95 -17.82
CA SER A 143 -15.14 0.22 -16.55
C SER A 143 -15.08 -1.29 -16.77
N LYS A 144 -15.65 -1.79 -17.88
CA LYS A 144 -15.69 -3.22 -18.22
C LYS A 144 -14.40 -3.75 -18.86
N MET A 145 -13.66 -2.93 -19.58
CA MET A 145 -12.56 -3.39 -20.45
C MET A 145 -11.25 -2.61 -20.28
N GLY A 146 -11.28 -1.42 -19.71
CA GLY A 146 -10.13 -0.52 -19.65
C GLY A 146 -9.05 -0.93 -18.66
N TRP A 147 -9.40 -1.71 -17.62
CA TRP A 147 -8.46 -2.21 -16.61
C TRP A 147 -8.65 -3.71 -16.36
N PRO A 148 -8.25 -4.59 -17.30
CA PRO A 148 -8.40 -6.05 -17.15
C PRO A 148 -7.78 -6.60 -15.86
N ALA A 149 -6.63 -6.05 -15.44
CA ALA A 149 -5.97 -6.44 -14.20
C ALA A 149 -6.82 -6.15 -12.94
N VAL A 150 -7.62 -5.08 -12.95
CA VAL A 150 -8.56 -4.74 -11.86
C VAL A 150 -9.82 -5.60 -11.97
N ASN A 151 -10.30 -5.85 -13.19
CA ASN A 151 -11.48 -6.69 -13.41
C ASN A 151 -11.23 -8.15 -13.01
N ALA A 152 -10.05 -8.70 -13.30
CA ALA A 152 -9.63 -10.02 -12.82
C ALA A 152 -9.54 -10.07 -11.28
N MET A 153 -9.08 -8.98 -10.66
CA MET A 153 -9.00 -8.84 -9.21
C MET A 153 -10.41 -8.80 -8.56
N ASN A 154 -11.35 -8.08 -9.18
CA ASN A 154 -12.77 -8.09 -8.79
C ASN A 154 -13.41 -9.48 -8.94
N GLU A 155 -13.16 -10.17 -10.06
CA GLU A 155 -13.68 -11.53 -10.30
C GLU A 155 -13.13 -12.52 -9.26
N GLN A 156 -11.84 -12.40 -8.90
CA GLN A 156 -11.26 -13.21 -7.83
C GLN A 156 -11.92 -12.94 -6.48
N ALA A 157 -12.20 -11.66 -6.16
CA ALA A 157 -12.87 -11.28 -4.92
C ALA A 157 -14.25 -11.95 -4.78
N LEU A 158 -15.00 -12.05 -5.88
CA LEU A 158 -16.30 -12.74 -5.90
C LEU A 158 -16.17 -14.26 -5.80
N ARG A 159 -15.27 -14.86 -6.58
CA ARG A 159 -15.13 -16.32 -6.68
C ARG A 159 -14.43 -16.94 -5.46
N SER A 160 -13.50 -16.23 -4.84
CA SER A 160 -12.65 -16.76 -3.77
C SER A 160 -12.22 -15.64 -2.80
N PRO A 161 -13.17 -15.03 -2.07
CA PRO A 161 -12.88 -13.88 -1.20
C PRO A 161 -11.84 -14.18 -0.11
N GLY A 162 -11.77 -15.42 0.40
CA GLY A 162 -10.79 -15.82 1.40
C GLY A 162 -9.36 -16.00 0.88
N LYS A 163 -9.14 -16.01 -0.45
CA LYS A 163 -7.81 -16.23 -1.04
C LYS A 163 -6.88 -15.04 -0.84
N GLY A 164 -7.43 -13.83 -0.77
CA GLY A 164 -6.65 -12.59 -0.76
C GLY A 164 -5.79 -12.42 -2.01
N MET A 165 -4.85 -11.47 -1.97
CA MET A 165 -3.92 -11.21 -3.07
C MET A 165 -2.52 -10.91 -2.52
N ARG A 166 -1.50 -11.35 -3.24
CA ARG A 166 -0.12 -10.96 -2.95
C ARG A 166 0.10 -9.50 -3.38
N VAL A 167 0.53 -8.64 -2.45
CA VAL A 167 0.80 -7.21 -2.65
C VAL A 167 2.23 -6.91 -2.19
N SER A 168 2.96 -6.02 -2.86
CA SER A 168 4.29 -5.63 -2.39
C SER A 168 4.19 -4.88 -1.04
N GLY A 169 5.18 -5.01 -0.17
CA GLY A 169 5.21 -4.30 1.11
C GLY A 169 5.13 -2.78 0.93
N GLU A 170 5.74 -2.24 -0.12
CA GLU A 170 5.71 -0.81 -0.44
C GLU A 170 4.32 -0.33 -0.86
N ILE A 171 3.57 -1.09 -1.65
CA ILE A 171 2.18 -0.73 -1.97
C ILE A 171 1.29 -0.87 -0.72
N ALA A 172 1.52 -1.90 0.09
CA ALA A 172 0.82 -2.07 1.36
C ALA A 172 1.04 -0.86 2.29
N LEU A 173 2.23 -0.25 2.27
CA LEU A 173 2.56 0.96 3.03
C LEU A 173 1.71 2.17 2.65
N LEU A 174 1.46 2.37 1.36
CA LEU A 174 0.60 3.46 0.89
C LEU A 174 -0.81 3.38 1.47
N ALA A 175 -1.24 2.19 1.88
CA ALA A 175 -2.55 1.94 2.46
C ALA A 175 -2.66 2.30 3.95
N THR A 176 -1.56 2.68 4.62
CA THR A 176 -1.53 2.90 6.08
C THR A 176 -2.60 3.91 6.50
N ASP A 177 -2.66 5.04 5.79
CA ASP A 177 -3.56 6.15 6.06
C ASP A 177 -4.98 5.93 5.52
N PHE A 178 -5.27 4.78 4.90
CA PHE A 178 -6.61 4.50 4.43
C PHE A 178 -7.58 4.41 5.61
N GLU A 179 -8.79 4.92 5.41
CA GLU A 179 -9.89 4.88 6.36
C GLU A 179 -10.92 3.81 5.99
N ALA A 180 -11.60 3.28 7.00
CA ALA A 180 -12.73 2.40 6.79
C ALA A 180 -13.94 3.22 6.34
N VAL A 181 -14.49 2.87 5.18
CA VAL A 181 -15.68 3.49 4.60
C VAL A 181 -16.81 2.46 4.60
N ARG A 182 -17.95 2.85 5.19
CA ARG A 182 -19.14 2.00 5.25
C ARG A 182 -19.75 1.88 3.85
N VAL A 183 -20.01 0.66 3.40
CA VAL A 183 -20.72 0.41 2.14
C VAL A 183 -22.10 1.07 2.19
N GLY A 184 -22.42 1.88 1.18
CA GLY A 184 -23.66 2.66 1.12
C GLY A 184 -23.69 3.93 1.98
N GLY A 185 -22.60 4.29 2.68
CA GLY A 185 -22.49 5.54 3.44
C GLY A 185 -22.16 6.77 2.57
N GLY A 186 -22.01 7.94 3.21
CA GLY A 186 -21.69 9.20 2.53
C GLY A 186 -20.39 9.15 1.70
N ASN A 187 -19.26 8.84 2.35
CA ASN A 187 -17.97 8.72 1.66
C ASN A 187 -18.01 7.64 0.56
N TRP A 188 -18.81 6.57 0.73
CA TRP A 188 -18.97 5.53 -0.30
C TRP A 188 -19.55 6.09 -1.60
N THR A 189 -20.59 6.91 -1.52
CA THR A 189 -21.19 7.55 -2.70
C THR A 189 -20.22 8.51 -3.39
N GLU A 190 -19.41 9.24 -2.62
CA GLU A 190 -18.38 10.12 -3.18
C GLU A 190 -17.31 9.34 -3.94
N TRP A 191 -16.84 8.23 -3.36
CA TRP A 191 -15.90 7.32 -4.02
C TRP A 191 -16.50 6.68 -5.28
N GLN A 192 -17.79 6.34 -5.26
CA GLN A 192 -18.49 5.79 -6.42
C GLN A 192 -18.56 6.81 -7.55
N ALA A 193 -18.91 8.06 -7.24
CA ALA A 193 -18.95 9.15 -8.20
C ALA A 193 -17.55 9.45 -8.79
N GLU A 194 -16.48 9.36 -7.99
CA GLU A 194 -15.10 9.50 -8.49
C GLU A 194 -14.75 8.41 -9.51
N HIS A 195 -15.07 7.15 -9.21
CA HIS A 195 -14.80 6.04 -10.13
C HIS A 195 -15.60 6.18 -11.42
N GLU A 196 -16.88 6.55 -11.33
CA GLU A 196 -17.72 6.80 -12.50
C GLU A 196 -17.14 7.93 -13.37
N ARG A 197 -16.72 9.05 -12.76
CA ARG A 197 -16.10 10.18 -13.49
C ARG A 197 -14.85 9.75 -14.25
N ARG A 198 -14.06 8.83 -13.70
CA ARG A 198 -12.84 8.30 -14.33
C ARG A 198 -13.09 7.15 -15.32
N GLY A 199 -14.32 6.63 -15.38
CA GLY A 199 -14.63 5.40 -16.11
C GLY A 199 -13.96 4.16 -15.50
N TRP A 200 -13.58 4.24 -14.22
CA TRP A 200 -12.96 3.12 -13.53
C TRP A 200 -13.98 2.04 -13.19
N PRO A 201 -13.59 0.75 -13.21
CA PRO A 201 -14.38 -0.31 -12.61
C PRO A 201 -14.73 0.07 -11.17
N TRP A 202 -15.98 -0.08 -10.77
CA TRP A 202 -16.36 0.00 -9.35
C TRP A 202 -16.01 -1.30 -8.63
N LEU A 203 -16.18 -1.32 -7.31
CA LEU A 203 -16.07 -2.54 -6.53
C LEU A 203 -17.20 -3.51 -6.93
N PRO A 204 -16.92 -4.83 -6.96
CA PRO A 204 -17.98 -5.82 -7.14
C PRO A 204 -18.85 -5.86 -5.88
N GLU A 205 -19.94 -6.62 -5.92
CA GLU A 205 -20.78 -6.86 -4.74
C GLU A 205 -19.91 -7.33 -3.56
N THR A 206 -19.88 -6.55 -2.49
CA THR A 206 -18.99 -6.79 -1.34
C THR A 206 -19.52 -7.91 -0.42
N GLY A 207 -20.71 -8.43 -0.70
CA GLY A 207 -21.36 -9.49 0.07
C GLY A 207 -21.56 -9.07 1.52
N TRP A 208 -20.96 -9.83 2.44
CA TRP A 208 -21.05 -9.61 3.89
C TRP A 208 -20.15 -8.47 4.41
N GLN A 209 -19.30 -7.89 3.55
CA GLN A 209 -18.37 -6.85 3.96
C GLN A 209 -19.10 -5.51 4.04
N GLU A 210 -19.34 -5.05 5.27
CA GLU A 210 -19.94 -3.74 5.55
C GLU A 210 -18.96 -2.58 5.40
N TRP A 211 -17.65 -2.86 5.42
CA TRP A 211 -16.58 -1.88 5.42
C TRP A 211 -15.54 -2.22 4.37
N VAL A 212 -15.13 -1.21 3.61
CA VAL A 212 -13.99 -1.27 2.69
C VAL A 212 -13.03 -0.13 3.03
N TYR A 213 -11.85 -0.10 2.41
CA TYR A 213 -10.84 0.90 2.74
C TYR A 213 -10.52 1.81 1.57
N PHE A 214 -10.47 3.11 1.82
CA PHE A 214 -10.13 4.12 0.83
C PHE A 214 -9.13 5.12 1.41
N PRO A 215 -8.37 5.86 0.58
CA PRO A 215 -7.62 7.01 1.05
C PRO A 215 -8.49 7.93 1.91
N ARG A 216 -7.98 8.38 3.05
CA ARG A 216 -8.71 9.25 3.95
C ARG A 216 -8.94 10.62 3.31
N LEU A 217 -10.18 11.12 3.37
CA LEU A 217 -10.54 12.39 2.72
C LEU A 217 -10.02 13.64 3.44
N ASP A 218 -9.91 13.64 4.78
CA ASP A 218 -9.42 14.78 5.60
C ASP A 218 -10.01 16.15 5.21
N GLY A 219 -11.29 16.18 4.82
CA GLY A 219 -12.00 17.39 4.39
C GLY A 219 -11.78 17.80 2.92
N GLY A 220 -10.97 17.05 2.16
CA GLY A 220 -10.82 17.14 0.72
C GLY A 220 -11.74 16.20 -0.06
N THR A 221 -11.50 16.06 -1.37
CA THR A 221 -12.25 15.18 -2.27
C THR A 221 -11.49 13.89 -2.59
N PRO A 222 -12.18 12.84 -3.07
CA PRO A 222 -11.52 11.64 -3.60
C PRO A 222 -10.42 11.95 -4.63
N ALA A 223 -10.60 12.97 -5.48
CA ALA A 223 -9.60 13.36 -6.48
C ALA A 223 -8.32 13.92 -5.85
N ASP A 224 -8.43 14.71 -4.78
CA ASP A 224 -7.29 15.33 -4.10
C ASP A 224 -6.40 14.24 -3.47
N VAL A 225 -7.03 13.32 -2.74
CA VAL A 225 -6.30 12.26 -2.01
C VAL A 225 -5.74 11.18 -2.95
N LEU A 226 -6.40 10.95 -4.08
CA LEU A 226 -5.85 10.09 -5.15
C LEU A 226 -4.62 10.70 -5.80
N SER A 227 -4.58 12.02 -5.98
CA SER A 227 -3.40 12.70 -6.53
C SER A 227 -2.18 12.47 -5.65
N VAL A 228 -2.33 12.66 -4.33
CA VAL A 228 -1.27 12.38 -3.35
C VAL A 228 -0.86 10.89 -3.36
N PHE A 229 -1.83 9.97 -3.45
CA PHE A 229 -1.54 8.54 -3.54
C PHE A 229 -0.70 8.21 -4.79
N PHE A 230 -1.06 8.77 -5.96
CA PHE A 230 -0.35 8.52 -7.21
C PHE A 230 1.04 9.15 -7.26
N GLU A 231 1.23 10.33 -6.69
CA GLU A 231 2.56 10.94 -6.53
C GLU A 231 3.50 10.03 -5.72
N LYS A 232 3.01 9.49 -4.59
CA LYS A 232 3.78 8.54 -3.78
C LYS A 232 4.08 7.24 -4.56
N LEU A 233 3.10 6.73 -5.32
CA LEU A 233 3.26 5.53 -6.14
C LEU A 233 4.29 5.72 -7.26
N ASP A 234 4.28 6.86 -7.94
CA ASP A 234 5.26 7.15 -8.99
C ASP A 234 6.66 7.32 -8.40
N GLY A 235 6.79 7.92 -7.22
CA GLY A 235 8.05 7.98 -6.48
C GLY A 235 8.57 6.60 -6.02
N LEU A 236 7.69 5.61 -5.82
CA LEU A 236 8.12 4.22 -5.60
C LEU A 236 8.66 3.60 -6.89
N ARG A 237 7.90 3.68 -7.99
CA ARG A 237 8.29 3.11 -9.29
C ARG A 237 9.61 3.67 -9.83
N GLN A 238 9.88 4.96 -9.59
CA GLN A 238 11.13 5.59 -9.98
C GLN A 238 12.34 5.07 -9.19
N ARG A 239 12.15 4.70 -7.91
CA ARG A 239 13.22 4.09 -7.10
C ARG A 239 13.50 2.66 -7.55
N GLU A 240 12.46 1.86 -7.78
CA GLU A 240 12.60 0.50 -8.33
C GLU A 240 13.33 0.48 -9.68
N ALA A 241 13.11 1.49 -10.54
CA ALA A 241 13.77 1.60 -11.84
C ALA A 241 15.23 2.07 -11.78
N ALA A 242 15.68 2.60 -10.64
CA ALA A 242 17.03 3.13 -10.44
C ALA A 242 17.98 2.12 -9.76
N GLU A 243 17.46 1.01 -9.24
CA GLU A 243 18.18 -0.11 -8.62
C GLU A 243 18.46 -1.23 -9.64
#